data_AF-A0A519Z882-F1
#
_entry.id   AF-A0A519Z882-F1
#
_cell.length_a   1.000
_cell.length_b   1.000
_cell.length_c   1.000
_cell.angle_alpha   90.00
_cell.angle_beta   90.00
_cell.angle_gamma   90.00
#
_symmetry.space_group_name_H-M   'P 1'
#
loop_
_entity.id
_entity.type
_entity.pdbx_description
1 polymer ?
#
loop_
_entity_poly.entity_id
_entity_poly.type
_entity_poly.pdbx_seq_one_letter_code
_entity_poly.pdbx_strand_id
1 'polypeptide(L)'
;MFLPIFLFELKYRLRRPATWIYFCILALLSGLLVTAAGGGFGTGVNVSLGGDGQAVKINAPHSVTILLGVLSTIGVLIASSLMANPVYRDFEY
;
A
#
# COMPACT_ATOMS: atom_id res chain seq x y z
N MET A 1 27.42 -0.69 14.14
CA MET A 1 27.57 0.39 13.14
C MET A 1 26.28 0.61 12.33
N PHE A 2 25.68 -0.43 11.74
CA PHE A 2 24.42 -0.30 10.96
C PHE A 2 23.16 0.01 11.78
N LEU A 3 22.97 -0.68 12.91
CA LEU A 3 21.76 -0.60 13.72
C LEU A 3 21.40 0.83 14.18
N PRO A 4 22.36 1.66 14.66
CA PRO A 4 22.09 3.06 15.00
C PRO A 4 21.59 3.89 13.81
N ILE A 5 22.17 3.69 12.63
CA ILE A 5 21.80 4.39 11.39
C ILE A 5 20.39 3.99 10.97
N PHE A 6 20.10 2.69 11.00
CA PHE A 6 18.78 2.15 10.68
C PHE A 6 17.68 2.70 11.61
N LEU A 7 17.91 2.70 12.93
CA LEU A 7 16.96 3.24 13.90
C LEU A 7 16.76 4.76 13.76
N PHE A 8 17.84 5.50 13.45
CA PHE A 8 17.77 6.93 13.17
C PHE A 8 16.85 7.20 11.97
N GLU A 9 17.08 6.51 10.85
CA GLU A 9 16.29 6.71 9.64
C GLU A 9 14.83 6.27 9.83
N LEU A 10 14.59 5.13 10.50
CA LEU A 10 13.24 4.66 10.81
C LEU A 10 12.46 5.70 11.66
N LYS A 11 13.07 6.22 12.71
CA LYS A 11 12.46 7.26 13.57
C LYS A 11 12.23 8.56 12.79
N TYR A 12 13.16 8.94 11.91
CA TYR A 12 13.03 10.10 11.04
C TYR A 12 11.81 9.97 10.10
N ARG A 13 11.63 8.79 9.48
CA ARG A 13 10.52 8.53 8.56
C ARG A 13 9.17 8.45 9.24
N LEU A 14 9.08 7.79 10.40
CA LEU A 14 7.82 7.70 11.15
C LEU A 14 7.36 9.05 11.70
N ARG A 15 8.26 10.02 11.87
CA ARG A 15 7.90 11.40 12.24
C ARG A 15 7.40 12.26 11.08
N ARG A 16 7.66 11.86 9.83
CA ARG A 16 7.20 12.63 8.66
C ARG A 16 5.71 12.38 8.43
N PRO A 17 4.88 13.44 8.29
CA PRO A 17 3.46 13.29 8.03
C PRO A 17 3.18 12.56 6.71
N ALA A 18 4.05 12.74 5.70
CA ALA A 18 3.93 12.07 4.41
C ALA A 18 3.84 10.54 4.51
N THR A 19 4.60 9.91 5.41
CA THR A 19 4.56 8.46 5.62
C THR A 19 3.17 7.98 6.03
N TRP A 20 2.54 8.73 6.94
CA TRP A 20 1.18 8.44 7.40
C TRP A 20 0.13 8.73 6.35
N ILE A 21 0.31 9.78 5.54
CA ILE A 21 -0.57 10.07 4.40
C ILE A 21 -0.54 8.91 3.40
N TYR A 22 0.65 8.42 3.01
CA TYR A 22 0.77 7.28 2.11
C TYR A 22 0.13 6.01 2.70
N PHE A 23 0.38 5.75 3.98
CA PHE A 23 -0.25 4.63 4.68
C PHE A 23 -1.78 4.74 4.65
N CYS A 24 -2.34 5.89 5.01
CA CYS A 24 -3.78 6.12 5.00
C CYS A 24 -4.38 5.98 3.60
N ILE A 25 -3.73 6.49 2.56
CA ILE A 25 -4.21 6.37 1.17
C ILE A 25 -4.25 4.89 0.76
N LEU A 26 -3.17 4.14 1.00
CA LEU A 26 -3.12 2.72 0.65
C LEU A 26 -4.13 1.89 1.47
N ALA A 27 -4.28 2.19 2.76
CA ALA A 27 -5.24 1.54 3.63
C ALA A 27 -6.69 1.82 3.20
N LEU A 28 -7.01 3.07 2.86
CA LEU A 28 -8.32 3.45 2.33
C LEU A 28 -8.58 2.78 0.98
N LEU A 29 -7.62 2.80 0.06
CA LEU A 29 -7.76 2.18 -1.25
C LEU A 29 -8.02 0.67 -1.12
N SER A 30 -7.22 -0.02 -0.31
CA SER A 30 -7.39 -1.44 -0.01
C SER A 30 -8.76 -1.73 0.62
N GLY A 31 -9.13 -0.98 1.66
CA GLY A 31 -10.40 -1.13 2.35
C GLY A 31 -11.61 -0.92 1.43
N LEU A 32 -11.57 0.12 0.61
CA LEU A 32 -12.62 0.42 -0.37
C LEU A 32 -12.74 -0.69 -1.42
N LEU A 33 -11.62 -1.19 -1.96
CA LEU A 33 -11.62 -2.27 -2.94
C LEU A 33 -12.20 -3.57 -2.37
N VAL A 34 -11.80 -3.95 -1.16
CA VAL A 34 -12.33 -5.16 -0.50
C VAL A 34 -13.81 -4.99 -0.15
N THR A 35 -14.21 -3.81 0.34
CA THR A 35 -15.62 -3.52 0.69
C THR A 35 -16.50 -3.54 -0.55
N ALA A 36 -16.03 -2.98 -1.67
CA ALA A 36 -16.72 -2.99 -2.95
C ALA A 36 -16.82 -4.39 -3.55
N ALA A 37 -15.74 -5.18 -3.50
CA ALA A 37 -15.78 -6.57 -3.94
C ALA A 37 -16.74 -7.41 -3.06
N GLY A 38 -16.85 -7.09 -1.78
CA GLY A 38 -17.77 -7.72 -0.82
C GLY A 38 -19.22 -7.29 -0.89
N GLY A 39 -19.58 -6.38 -1.82
CA GLY A 39 -20.96 -5.89 -1.95
C GLY A 39 -21.38 -4.87 -0.89
N GLY A 40 -20.43 -4.30 -0.12
CA GLY A 40 -20.72 -3.32 0.92
C GLY A 40 -21.30 -1.99 0.42
N PHE A 41 -21.22 -1.72 -0.90
CA PHE A 41 -21.81 -0.54 -1.55
C PHE A 41 -23.14 -0.82 -2.28
N GLY A 42 -23.74 -2.01 -2.09
CA GLY A 42 -24.99 -2.40 -2.75
C GLY A 42 -24.81 -2.86 -4.19
N THR A 43 -25.93 -2.99 -4.93
CA THR A 43 -25.95 -3.59 -6.28
C THR A 43 -25.39 -2.70 -7.39
N GLY A 44 -25.19 -1.40 -7.12
CA GLY A 44 -24.70 -0.44 -8.10
C GLY A 44 -23.19 -0.43 -8.31
N VAL A 45 -22.41 -1.08 -7.44
CA VAL A 45 -20.95 -1.11 -7.50
C VAL A 45 -20.48 -2.56 -7.44
N ASN A 46 -19.85 -3.03 -8.53
CA ASN A 46 -19.26 -4.36 -8.61
C ASN A 46 -17.77 -4.24 -8.96
N VAL A 47 -16.92 -4.75 -8.06
CA VAL A 47 -15.47 -4.82 -8.26
C VAL A 47 -15.07 -6.29 -8.23
N SER A 48 -14.50 -6.80 -9.32
CA SER A 48 -14.00 -8.18 -9.39
C SER A 48 -12.50 -8.22 -9.09
N LEU A 49 -12.11 -9.03 -8.09
CA LEU A 49 -10.72 -9.34 -7.75
C LEU A 49 -10.26 -10.63 -8.43
N GLY A 50 -10.56 -10.74 -9.73
CA GLY A 50 -10.13 -11.85 -10.61
C GLY A 50 -10.75 -13.22 -10.29
N GLY A 51 -11.92 -13.24 -9.65
CA GLY A 51 -12.69 -14.44 -9.36
C GLY A 51 -14.04 -14.45 -10.09
N ASP A 52 -14.49 -15.62 -10.53
CA ASP A 52 -15.80 -15.80 -11.18
C ASP A 52 -16.92 -15.95 -10.14
N GLY A 53 -17.13 -14.90 -9.33
CA GLY A 53 -18.30 -14.60 -8.46
C GLY A 53 -18.77 -15.62 -7.41
N GLN A 54 -18.69 -16.92 -7.68
CA GLN A 54 -19.22 -18.04 -6.92
C GLN A 54 -18.11 -19.04 -6.54
N ALA A 55 -17.12 -19.25 -7.41
CA ALA A 55 -16.07 -20.26 -7.18
C ALA A 55 -14.91 -19.73 -6.32
N VAL A 56 -14.60 -18.43 -6.42
CA VAL A 56 -13.46 -17.82 -5.75
C VAL A 56 -13.96 -16.78 -4.75
N LYS A 57 -13.76 -17.05 -3.46
CA LYS A 57 -14.10 -16.11 -2.38
C LYS A 57 -13.14 -14.92 -2.39
N ILE A 58 -13.61 -13.76 -1.96
CA ILE A 58 -12.79 -12.53 -1.86
C ILE A 58 -11.59 -12.69 -0.93
N ASN A 59 -11.73 -13.52 0.12
CA ASN A 59 -10.65 -13.84 1.05
C ASN A 59 -9.78 -15.03 0.59
N ALA A 60 -10.00 -15.56 -0.61
CA ALA A 60 -9.18 -16.64 -1.16
C ALA A 60 -7.78 -16.12 -1.49
N PRO A 61 -6.74 -16.97 -1.41
CA PRO A 61 -5.36 -16.58 -1.71
C PRO A 61 -5.21 -15.89 -3.08
N HIS A 62 -5.90 -16.37 -4.11
CA HIS A 62 -5.89 -15.80 -5.46
C HIS A 62 -6.33 -14.32 -5.49
N SER A 63 -7.49 -14.01 -4.92
CA SER A 63 -8.01 -12.64 -4.87
C SER A 63 -7.12 -11.72 -4.04
N VAL A 64 -6.55 -12.22 -2.94
CA VAL A 64 -5.59 -11.48 -2.12
C VAL A 64 -4.30 -11.20 -2.90
N THR A 65 -3.78 -12.16 -3.67
CA THR A 65 -2.59 -11.95 -4.51
C THR A 65 -2.82 -10.88 -5.57
N ILE A 66 -3.99 -10.87 -6.21
CA ILE A 66 -4.34 -9.83 -7.20
C ILE A 66 -4.39 -8.45 -6.52
N LEU A 67 -5.10 -8.35 -5.39
CA LEU A 67 -5.18 -7.10 -4.64
C LEU A 67 -3.78 -6.62 -4.20
N LEU A 68 -2.95 -7.54 -3.69
CA LEU A 68 -1.58 -7.23 -3.30
C LEU A 68 -0.76 -6.75 -4.50
N GLY A 69 -0.86 -7.41 -5.67
CA GLY A 69 -0.14 -7.02 -6.88
C GLY A 69 -0.47 -5.60 -7.35
N VAL A 70 -1.75 -5.24 -7.33
CA VAL A 70 -2.20 -3.87 -7.64
C VAL A 70 -1.62 -2.87 -6.63
N LEU A 71 -1.76 -3.13 -5.33
CA LEU A 71 -1.24 -2.25 -4.28
C LEU A 71 0.28 -2.13 -4.30
N SER A 72 1.00 -3.22 -4.57
CA SER A 72 2.46 -3.24 -4.69
C SER A 72 2.94 -2.39 -5.85
N THR A 73 2.24 -2.39 -6.98
CA THR A 73 2.59 -1.55 -8.13
C THR A 73 2.54 -0.06 -7.76
N ILE A 74 1.51 0.35 -7.02
CA ILE A 74 1.40 1.71 -6.46
C ILE A 74 2.48 1.94 -5.40
N GLY A 75 2.75 0.94 -4.57
CA GLY A 75 3.78 0.96 -3.53
C GLY A 75 5.19 1.24 -4.09
N VAL A 76 5.53 0.73 -5.28
CA VAL A 76 6.81 1.03 -5.94
C VAL A 76 6.97 2.52 -6.25
N LEU A 77 5.89 3.17 -6.70
CA LEU A 77 5.90 4.62 -6.96
C LEU A 77 6.13 5.42 -5.67
N ILE A 78 5.51 4.98 -4.57
CA ILE A 78 5.70 5.58 -3.24
C ILE A 78 7.13 5.34 -2.73
N ALA A 79 7.68 4.15 -2.92
CA ALA A 79 9.05 3.84 -2.52
C ALA A 79 10.07 4.73 -3.25
N SER A 80 9.85 4.98 -4.55
CA SER A 80 10.67 5.91 -5.34
C SER A 80 10.65 7.33 -4.76
N SER A 81 9.47 7.86 -4.40
CA SER A 81 9.38 9.21 -3.82
C SER A 81 9.99 9.30 -2.41
N LEU A 82 9.90 8.22 -1.63
CA LEU A 82 10.50 8.14 -0.30
C LEU A 82 12.04 8.21 -0.35
N MET A 83 12.68 7.58 -1.34
CA MET A 83 14.14 7.51 -1.42
C MET A 83 14.81 8.77 -1.97
N ALA A 84 14.08 9.72 -2.56
CA ALA A 84 14.68 10.95 -3.08
C ALA A 84 15.38 11.81 -1.98
N ASN A 85 14.74 11.94 -0.82
CA ASN A 85 15.25 12.75 0.29
C ASN A 85 16.58 12.26 0.93
N PRO A 86 16.75 10.98 1.30
CA PRO A 86 17.97 10.50 1.92
C PRO A 86 19.12 10.53 0.93
N VAL A 87 18.88 10.16 -0.33
CA VAL A 87 19.88 10.21 -1.39
C VAL A 87 20.42 11.63 -1.55
N TYR A 88 19.54 12.64 -1.56
CA TYR A 88 19.97 14.03 -1.65
C TYR A 88 20.79 14.49 -0.43
N ARG A 89 20.39 14.08 0.78
CA ARG A 89 21.10 14.42 2.03
C ARG A 89 22.48 13.79 2.14
N ASP A 90 22.69 12.64 1.50
CA ASP A 90 24.00 11.97 1.48
C ASP A 90 25.03 12.73 0.64
N PHE A 91 24.60 13.60 -0.29
CA PHE A 91 25.50 14.42 -1.11
C PHE A 91 25.75 15.82 -0.53
N GLU A 92 24.94 16.30 0.41
CA GLU A 92 25.10 17.63 1.00
C GLU A 92 26.21 17.72 2.08
N TYR A 93 27.00 16.65 2.26
CA TYR A 93 28.17 16.61 3.17
C TYR A 93 29.36 15.87 2.57
#